data_AF-A0AAX4H4V3-F1
#
_entry.id   AF-A0AAX4H4V3-F1
#
_cell.length_a   1.000
_cell.length_b   1.000
_cell.length_c   1.000
_cell.angle_alpha   90.00
_cell.angle_beta   90.00
_cell.angle_gamma   90.00
#
_symmetry.space_group_name_H-M   'P 1'
#
loop_
_entity.id
_entity.type
_entity.pdbx_description
1 polymer ?
#
loop_
_entity_poly.entity_id
_entity_poly.type
_entity_poly.pdbx_seq_one_letter_code
_entity_poly.pdbx_strand_id
1 'polypeptide(L)'
;MHPDRPLLIKSTTPFISALKHIDRSLEKLDPLLRRITNPARPSYNEFKDYKYVLVKGMGKCIPKTISIALYYRTKRGYRVDISTGTDQVLDTVETGEVIETREGPEKQMKHQKRDASYVVAKIWFK
;
A
#
# COMPACT_ATOMS: atom_id res chain seq x y z
N MET A 1 9.65 7.92 -3.70
CA MET A 1 8.39 7.34 -3.21
C MET A 1 7.67 8.46 -2.49
N HIS A 2 6.53 8.93 -3.01
CA HIS A 2 5.77 9.95 -2.28
C HIS A 2 5.27 9.30 -0.98
N PRO A 3 5.51 9.90 0.17
CA PRO A 3 5.16 9.35 1.49
C PRO A 3 3.65 9.29 1.79
N ASP A 4 2.80 9.94 0.98
CA ASP A 4 1.36 9.67 0.95
C ASP A 4 0.98 8.39 0.18
N ARG A 5 1.91 7.78 -0.57
CA ARG A 5 1.64 6.55 -1.32
C ARG A 5 1.87 5.33 -0.40
N PRO A 6 0.83 4.54 -0.09
CA PRO A 6 0.99 3.34 0.70
C PRO A 6 1.79 2.28 -0.06
N LEU A 7 2.64 1.56 0.67
CA LEU A 7 3.25 0.32 0.21
C LEU A 7 2.16 -0.75 0.18
N LEU A 8 1.84 -1.22 -1.03
CA LEU A 8 0.78 -2.20 -1.25
C LEU A 8 1.32 -3.62 -1.10
N ILE A 9 0.80 -4.36 -0.13
CA ILE A 9 1.13 -5.77 0.07
C ILE A 9 0.23 -6.61 -0.82
N LYS A 10 0.82 -7.39 -1.74
CA LYS A 10 0.07 -8.33 -2.57
C LYS A 10 -0.05 -9.69 -1.88
N SER A 11 -1.03 -10.48 -2.30
CA SER A 11 -1.16 -11.88 -1.91
C SER A 11 0.12 -12.68 -2.23
N THR A 12 0.78 -12.36 -3.34
CA THR A 12 2.03 -12.97 -3.82
C THR A 12 3.30 -12.39 -3.19
N THR A 13 3.25 -11.23 -2.53
CA THR A 13 4.45 -10.60 -1.94
C THR A 13 5.04 -11.48 -0.84
N PRO A 14 6.30 -11.96 -0.95
CA PRO A 14 6.93 -12.71 0.12
C PRO A 14 7.14 -11.84 1.37
N PHE A 15 7.01 -12.44 2.55
CA PHE A 15 7.10 -11.71 3.82
C PHE A 15 8.42 -10.94 3.97
N ILE A 16 9.56 -11.61 3.76
CA ILE A 16 10.90 -10.99 3.86
C ILE A 16 11.11 -9.89 2.83
N SER A 17 10.53 -10.03 1.63
CA SER A 17 10.61 -8.99 0.60
C SER A 17 9.92 -7.70 1.06
N ALA A 18 8.75 -7.82 1.70
CA ALA A 18 8.03 -6.69 2.25
C ALA A 18 8.83 -5.99 3.37
N LEU A 19 9.43 -6.76 4.29
CA LEU A 19 10.29 -6.19 5.35
C LEU A 19 11.46 -5.40 4.77
N LYS A 20 12.23 -6.00 3.85
CA LYS A 20 13.36 -5.30 3.20
C LYS A 20 12.91 -4.03 2.48
N HIS A 21 11.71 -4.03 1.89
CA HIS A 21 11.19 -2.85 1.20
C HIS A 21 10.78 -1.75 2.19
N ILE A 22 10.18 -2.12 3.32
CA ILE A 22 9.83 -1.19 4.39
C ILE A 22 11.10 -0.63 5.04
N ASP A 23 12.12 -1.45 5.32
CA ASP A 23 13.39 -1.02 5.90
C ASP A 23 14.06 0.06 5.01
N ARG A 24 14.16 -0.19 3.70
CA ARG A 24 14.68 0.82 2.75
C ARG A 24 13.83 2.08 2.70
N SER A 25 12.51 1.96 2.92
CA SER A 25 11.61 3.11 2.95
C SER A 25 11.81 3.91 4.22
N LEU A 26 12.05 3.23 5.35
CA LEU A 26 12.35 3.85 6.63
C LEU A 26 13.68 4.61 6.58
N GLU A 27 14.74 3.98 6.06
CA GLU A 27 16.08 4.58 5.92
C GLU A 27 16.09 5.86 5.06
N LYS A 28 15.33 5.87 3.95
CA LYS A 28 15.28 7.02 3.03
C LYS A 28 14.54 8.23 3.60
N LEU A 29 13.62 7.98 4.51
CA LEU A 29 12.69 8.98 5.04
C LEU A 29 13.05 9.40 6.46
N ASP A 30 13.96 8.70 7.14
CA ASP A 30 14.46 9.09 8.45
C ASP A 30 15.12 10.49 8.39
N PRO A 31 14.54 11.49 9.08
CA PRO A 31 15.06 12.85 9.11
C PRO A 31 16.48 12.95 9.67
N LEU A 32 16.85 12.09 10.61
CA LEU A 32 18.16 12.10 11.26
C LEU A 32 19.23 11.62 10.28
N LEU A 33 18.96 10.52 9.55
CA LEU A 33 19.86 10.01 8.52
C LEU A 33 19.99 10.98 7.34
N ARG A 34 18.91 11.68 6.96
CA ARG A 34 18.96 12.74 5.92
C ARG A 34 19.89 13.90 6.30
N ARG A 35 19.86 14.34 7.56
CA ARG A 35 20.75 15.42 8.05
C ARG A 35 22.22 15.02 8.02
N ILE A 36 22.52 13.75 8.31
CA ILE A 36 23.89 13.22 8.30
C ILE A 36 24.42 13.04 6.87
N THR A 37 23.59 12.55 5.95
CA THR A 37 24.03 12.19 4.58
C THR A 37 24.08 13.36 3.60
N ASN A 38 23.33 14.45 3.83
CA ASN A 38 23.35 15.58 2.90
C ASN A 38 23.07 16.94 3.58
N PRO A 39 24.02 17.49 4.35
CA PRO A 39 23.83 18.75 5.10
C PRO A 39 23.72 19.99 4.20
N ALA A 40 24.19 19.92 2.94
CA ALA A 40 24.29 21.07 2.03
C ALA A 40 23.08 21.28 1.10
N ARG A 41 22.07 20.41 1.15
CA ARG A 41 20.82 20.56 0.37
C ARG A 41 19.63 20.65 1.32
N PRO A 42 19.35 21.84 1.88
CA PRO A 42 18.03 22.08 2.44
C PRO A 42 17.04 21.92 1.28
N SER A 43 16.27 20.83 1.29
CA SER A 43 15.36 20.50 0.20
C SER A 43 14.29 21.59 0.12
N TYR A 44 14.50 22.57 -0.74
CA TYR A 44 13.60 23.69 -1.00
C TYR A 44 12.27 23.27 -1.67
N ASN A 45 12.09 21.99 -2.00
CA ASN A 45 10.83 21.48 -2.55
C ASN A 45 10.16 20.45 -1.62
N GLU A 46 9.02 20.85 -1.05
CA GLU A 46 7.71 20.16 -1.05
C GLU A 46 7.56 18.76 -0.44
N PHE A 47 8.59 18.16 0.14
CA PHE A 47 8.36 16.99 0.98
C PHE A 47 7.81 17.48 2.33
N LYS A 48 6.48 17.46 2.49
CA LYS A 48 5.80 17.53 3.79
C LYS A 48 6.61 16.73 4.83
N ASP A 49 6.66 17.14 6.08
CA ASP A 49 7.35 16.37 7.13
C ASP A 49 6.57 15.08 7.44
N TYR A 50 6.75 14.06 6.61
CA TYR A 50 6.08 12.78 6.81
C TYR A 50 6.79 12.01 7.91
N LYS A 51 6.03 11.62 8.92
CA LYS A 51 6.53 10.98 10.14
C LYS A 51 6.34 9.46 10.15
N TYR A 52 5.88 8.87 9.05
CA TYR A 52 5.56 7.44 8.99
C TYR A 52 5.68 6.85 7.58
N VAL A 53 5.68 5.52 7.53
CA VAL A 53 5.49 4.71 6.32
C VAL A 53 4.10 4.05 6.38
N LEU A 54 3.34 4.18 5.28
CA LEU A 54 2.04 3.54 5.12
C LEU A 54 2.19 2.16 4.47
N VAL A 55 1.58 1.14 5.05
CA VAL A 55 1.49 -0.21 4.49
C VAL A 55 0.01 -0.59 4.39
N LYS A 56 -0.49 -0.90 3.19
CA LYS A 56 -1.90 -1.24 2.95
C LYS A 56 -2.01 -2.65 2.36
N GLY A 57 -3.01 -3.40 2.81
CA GLY A 57 -3.38 -4.69 2.22
C GLY A 57 -4.88 -4.95 2.34
N MET A 58 -5.46 -5.60 1.33
CA MET A 58 -6.89 -5.91 1.23
C MET A 58 -7.14 -7.41 1.02
N GLY A 59 -8.29 -7.91 1.47
CA GLY A 59 -8.68 -9.31 1.31
C GLY A 59 -7.63 -10.30 1.83
N LYS A 60 -7.16 -11.22 0.98
CA LYS A 60 -6.25 -12.33 1.37
C LYS A 60 -4.92 -11.89 1.99
N CYS A 61 -4.46 -10.65 1.73
CA CYS A 61 -3.20 -10.18 2.30
C CYS A 61 -3.33 -9.49 3.67
N ILE A 62 -4.54 -9.35 4.22
CA ILE A 62 -4.76 -8.72 5.53
C ILE A 62 -3.92 -9.38 6.65
N PRO A 63 -3.92 -10.72 6.84
CA PRO A 63 -3.13 -11.34 7.90
C PRO A 63 -1.63 -11.07 7.74
N LYS A 64 -1.14 -11.07 6.50
CA LYS A 64 0.27 -10.79 6.18
C LYS A 64 0.63 -9.34 6.53
N THR A 65 -0.22 -8.38 6.18
CA THR A 65 -0.02 -6.96 6.52
C THR A 65 0.02 -6.74 8.03
N ILE A 66 -0.88 -7.39 8.78
CA ILE A 66 -0.89 -7.32 10.25
C ILE A 66 0.40 -7.94 10.83
N SER A 67 0.83 -9.11 10.36
CA SER A 67 2.07 -9.74 10.83
C SER A 67 3.30 -8.86 10.57
N ILE A 68 3.35 -8.18 9.43
CA ILE A 68 4.41 -7.20 9.12
C ILE A 68 4.36 -6.04 10.13
N ALA A 69 3.18 -5.46 10.35
CA ALA A 69 2.99 -4.36 11.30
C ALA A 69 3.42 -4.75 12.73
N LEU A 70 3.01 -5.93 13.20
CA LEU A 70 3.37 -6.46 14.51
C LEU A 70 4.86 -6.78 14.64
N TYR A 71 5.51 -7.23 13.56
CA TYR A 71 6.97 -7.40 13.54
C TYR A 71 7.69 -6.07 13.84
N TYR A 72 7.29 -4.97 13.21
CA TYR A 72 7.90 -3.66 13.47
C TYR A 72 7.61 -3.14 14.88
N ARG A 73 6.41 -3.41 15.41
CA ARG A 73 6.07 -3.05 16.79
C ARG A 73 6.87 -3.85 17.83
N THR A 74 6.88 -5.18 17.71
CA THR A 74 7.41 -6.07 18.76
C THR A 74 8.91 -6.35 18.64
N LYS A 75 9.43 -6.56 17.43
CA LYS A 75 10.83 -6.92 17.20
C LYS A 75 11.74 -5.73 16.96
N ARG A 76 11.20 -4.62 16.44
CA ARG A 76 11.98 -3.43 16.09
C ARG A 76 11.67 -2.21 16.95
N GLY A 77 10.64 -2.27 17.80
CA GLY A 77 10.29 -1.22 18.75
C GLY A 77 9.80 0.08 18.10
N TYR A 78 9.18 0.00 16.92
CA TYR A 78 8.53 1.15 16.30
C TYR A 78 7.12 1.33 16.85
N ARG A 79 6.63 2.58 16.86
CA ARG A 79 5.21 2.85 17.06
C ARG A 79 4.45 2.51 15.78
N VAL A 80 3.36 1.75 15.93
CA VAL A 80 2.54 1.31 14.80
C VAL A 80 1.06 1.52 15.11
N ASP A 81 0.36 2.23 14.21
CA ASP A 81 -1.10 2.40 14.28
C ASP A 81 -1.76 1.59 13.16
N ILE A 82 -2.82 0.85 13.47
CA ILE A 82 -3.55 0.01 12.52
C ILE A 82 -4.98 0.53 12.38
N SER A 83 -5.44 0.70 11.14
CA SER A 83 -6.80 1.15 10.82
C SER A 83 -7.43 0.23 9.79
N THR A 84 -8.74 0.03 9.90
CA THR A 84 -9.57 -0.73 8.95
C THR A 84 -10.34 0.21 8.05
N GLY A 85 -10.68 -0.25 6.86
CA GLY A 85 -11.60 0.46 5.98
C GLY A 85 -12.17 -0.44 4.90
N THR A 86 -12.97 0.16 4.02
CA THR A 86 -13.61 -0.51 2.88
C THR A 86 -13.28 0.25 1.61
N ASP A 87 -12.83 -0.47 0.58
CA ASP A 87 -12.64 0.06 -0.77
C ASP A 87 -13.70 -0.54 -1.70
N GLN A 88 -14.17 0.24 -2.68
CA GLN A 88 -15.07 -0.25 -3.73
C GLN A 88 -14.26 -0.73 -4.93
N VAL A 89 -14.54 -1.95 -5.37
CA VAL A 89 -13.94 -2.58 -6.55
C VAL A 89 -14.99 -2.73 -7.63
N LEU A 90 -14.59 -2.58 -8.89
CA LEU A 90 -15.44 -2.78 -10.05
C LEU A 90 -15.09 -4.12 -10.70
N ASP A 91 -16.04 -5.04 -10.72
CA ASP A 91 -15.92 -6.31 -11.42
C ASP A 91 -16.63 -6.20 -12.78
N THR A 92 -16.04 -6.77 -13.83
CA THR A 92 -16.67 -6.88 -15.15
C THR A 92 -17.17 -8.30 -15.32
N VAL A 93 -18.47 -8.45 -15.59
CA VAL A 93 -19.14 -9.74 -15.77
C VAL A 93 -19.73 -9.83 -17.17
N GLU A 94 -19.58 -10.98 -17.81
CA GLU A 94 -20.26 -11.30 -19.08
C GLU A 94 -21.73 -11.59 -18.80
N THR A 95 -22.66 -10.95 -19.53
CA THR A 95 -24.11 -11.18 -19.36
C THR A 95 -24.64 -12.35 -20.19
N GLY A 96 -23.81 -12.93 -21.07
CA GLY A 96 -24.20 -14.01 -21.98
C GLY A 96 -25.00 -13.54 -23.21
N GLU A 97 -25.37 -12.26 -23.26
CA GLU A 97 -25.99 -11.63 -24.43
C GLU A 97 -24.92 -11.34 -25.49
N VAL A 98 -25.23 -11.65 -26.74
CA VAL A 98 -24.38 -11.36 -27.90
C VAL A 98 -24.99 -10.17 -28.64
N ILE A 99 -24.20 -9.12 -28.82
CA ILE A 99 -24.58 -7.92 -29.56
C ILE A 99 -23.90 -7.99 -30.93
N GLU A 100 -24.68 -7.83 -31.99
CA GLU A 100 -24.12 -7.67 -33.33
C GLU A 100 -23.58 -6.25 -33.50
N THR A 101 -22.25 -6.11 -33.59
CA THR A 101 -21.59 -4.85 -33.97
C THR A 101 -21.13 -4.93 -35.43
N ARG A 102 -20.73 -3.78 -36.01
CA ARG A 102 -20.20 -3.72 -37.38
C ARG A 102 -18.97 -4.60 -37.60
N GLU A 103 -18.27 -4.98 -36.53
CA GLU A 103 -17.04 -5.79 -36.56
C GLU A 103 -17.29 -7.27 -36.26
N GLY A 104 -18.51 -7.66 -35.89
CA GLY A 104 -18.92 -9.04 -35.60
C GLY A 104 -19.73 -9.18 -34.32
N PRO A 105 -20.10 -10.41 -33.93
CA PRO A 105 -20.79 -10.67 -32.67
C PRO A 105 -19.85 -10.47 -31.48
N GLU A 106 -20.17 -9.54 -30.59
CA GLU A 106 -19.45 -9.30 -29.34
C GLU A 106 -20.30 -9.69 -28.12
N LYS A 107 -19.65 -10.21 -27.08
CA LYS A 107 -20.33 -10.48 -25.81
C LYS A 107 -20.55 -9.19 -25.05
N GLN A 108 -21.78 -8.96 -24.59
CA GLN A 108 -22.09 -7.84 -23.73
C GLN A 108 -21.43 -8.02 -22.35
N MET A 109 -20.81 -6.94 -21.88
CA MET A 109 -20.18 -6.87 -20.56
C MET A 109 -20.93 -5.87 -19.68
N LYS A 110 -21.10 -6.21 -18.40
CA LYS A 110 -21.67 -5.33 -17.38
C LYS A 110 -20.68 -5.10 -16.25
N HIS A 111 -20.65 -3.89 -15.72
CA HIS A 111 -19.85 -3.56 -14.55
C HIS A 111 -20.68 -3.65 -13.27
N GLN A 112 -20.15 -4.34 -12.27
CA GLN A 112 -20.76 -4.49 -10.96
C GLN A 112 -19.81 -3.99 -9.87
N LYS A 113 -20.32 -3.16 -8.95
CA LYS A 113 -19.55 -2.73 -7.79
C LYS A 113 -19.56 -3.81 -6.71
N ARG A 114 -18.44 -3.99 -6.03
CA ARG A 114 -18.28 -4.87 -4.88
C ARG A 114 -17.37 -4.24 -3.84
N ASP A 115 -17.80 -4.27 -2.59
CA ASP A 115 -17.01 -3.76 -1.47
C ASP A 115 -15.95 -4.78 -1.02
N ALA A 116 -14.77 -4.29 -0.65
CA ALA A 116 -13.66 -5.09 -0.13
C ALA A 116 -13.03 -4.44 1.10
N SER A 117 -12.92 -5.21 2.18
CA SER A 117 -12.24 -4.75 3.39
C SER A 117 -10.72 -4.65 3.19
N TYR A 118 -10.12 -3.65 3.82
CA TYR A 118 -8.67 -3.47 3.86
C TYR A 118 -8.18 -3.07 5.25
N VAL A 119 -6.87 -3.23 5.45
CA VAL A 119 -6.14 -2.76 6.62
C VAL A 119 -5.00 -1.86 6.16
N VAL A 120 -4.78 -0.78 6.90
CA VAL A 120 -3.64 0.14 6.76
C VAL A 120 -2.87 0.15 8.07
N ALA A 121 -1.56 -0.06 7.99
CA ALA A 121 -0.62 0.11 9.09
C ALA A 121 0.24 1.36 8.84
N LYS A 122 0.30 2.26 9.82
CA LYS A 122 1.20 3.41 9.86
C LYS A 122 2.37 3.06 10.78
N ILE A 123 3.57 2.97 10.23
CA ILE A 123 4.81 2.71 10.99
C ILE A 123 5.53 4.04 11.15
N TRP A 124 5.57 4.58 12.36
CA TRP A 124 6.17 5.89 12.63
C TRP A 124 7.70 5.79 12.71
N PHE A 125 8.41 6.84 12.31
CA PHE A 125 9.85 6.96 12.57
C PHE A 125 10.12 7.05 14.08
N LYS A 126 11.33 6.67 14.48
CA LYS A 126 11.82 6.83 15.85
C LYS A 126 12.27 8.27 16.09
#